data_AF-A0A8T4Z6W1-F1
#
_entry.id   AF-A0A8T4Z6W1-F1
#
_cell.length_a   1.000
_cell.length_b   1.000
_cell.length_c   1.000
_cell.angle_alpha   90.00
_cell.angle_beta   90.00
_cell.angle_gamma   90.00
#
_symmetry.space_group_name_H-M   'P 1'
#
loop_
_entity.id
_entity.type
_entity.pdbx_description
1 polymer ?
#
loop_
_entity_poly.entity_id
_entity_poly.type
_entity_poly.pdbx_seq_one_letter_code
_entity_poly.pdbx_strand_id
1 'polypeptide(L)'
;MEVDYRLAIRAFEKAREELYCPPCSLRIIKNGSQGKASRDSFQPILNGVVYLDLKEAYLSINPEEFMLWSLRHDLSHAHYCPYDIRTAYELEKVALSACNDSEIAFLALLLFCDLQVDCVYLRNRFHSTPFHLEERFRRNAPRGIERLFYATYRIFYPEIRNYNVPKEFEAYVGLLAGAIQSPQPWRDKIRSIATLLAKLRGRSPSTFSPSAIRRFYLGIGGRTVTVREDFEPNAIKRISEVLEGIESREEAKAFYEHWLK
;
A
#
# COMPACT_ATOMS: atom_id res chain seq x y z
N MET A 1 17.22 1.34 -24.31
CA MET A 1 15.82 0.93 -24.59
C MET A 1 15.64 -0.58 -24.60
N GLU A 2 16.30 -1.37 -25.46
CA GLU A 2 16.04 -2.84 -25.50
C GLU A 2 16.60 -3.60 -24.27
N VAL A 3 17.72 -3.12 -23.72
CA VAL A 3 18.32 -3.64 -22.48
C VAL A 3 17.39 -3.47 -21.27
N ASP A 4 16.54 -2.44 -21.30
CA ASP A 4 15.72 -2.04 -20.15
C ASP A 4 14.46 -2.93 -19.98
N TYR A 5 13.88 -3.41 -21.09
CA TYR A 5 12.76 -4.36 -21.05
C TYR A 5 13.19 -5.71 -20.50
N ARG A 6 14.38 -6.17 -20.88
CA ARG A 6 14.90 -7.46 -20.41
C ARG A 6 15.08 -7.45 -18.89
N LEU A 7 15.57 -6.34 -18.34
CA LEU A 7 15.77 -6.19 -16.91
C LEU A 7 14.45 -6.14 -16.14
N ALA A 8 13.45 -5.41 -16.65
CA ALA A 8 12.09 -5.41 -16.08
C ALA A 8 11.42 -6.80 -16.14
N ILE A 9 11.53 -7.51 -17.27
CA ILE A 9 11.00 -8.87 -17.43
C ILE A 9 11.69 -9.83 -16.45
N ARG A 10 13.02 -9.76 -16.30
CA ARG A 10 13.76 -10.59 -15.34
C ARG A 10 13.32 -10.33 -13.90
N ALA A 11 13.18 -9.07 -13.51
CA ALA A 11 12.71 -8.71 -12.16
C ALA A 11 11.28 -9.24 -11.91
N PHE A 12 10.40 -9.13 -12.91
CA PHE A 12 9.04 -9.67 -12.84
C PHE A 12 8.99 -11.19 -12.73
N GLU A 13 9.65 -11.93 -13.63
CA GLU A 13 9.64 -13.39 -13.58
C GLU A 13 10.26 -13.90 -12.27
N LYS A 14 11.35 -13.27 -11.80
CA LYS A 14 11.96 -13.60 -10.52
C LYS A 14 11.00 -13.35 -9.34
N ALA A 15 10.37 -12.17 -9.28
CA ALA A 15 9.40 -11.87 -8.23
C ALA A 15 8.20 -12.84 -8.27
N ARG A 16 7.72 -13.18 -9.47
CA ARG A 16 6.59 -14.11 -9.67
C ARG A 16 6.97 -15.52 -9.18
N GLU A 17 8.13 -16.03 -9.55
CA GLU A 17 8.65 -17.33 -9.08
C GLU A 17 8.83 -17.34 -7.55
N GLU A 18 9.45 -16.31 -7.01
CA GLU A 18 9.67 -16.16 -5.57
C GLU A 18 8.38 -16.03 -4.76
N LEU A 19 7.23 -15.73 -5.40
CA LEU A 19 5.94 -15.50 -4.74
C LEU A 19 4.87 -16.49 -5.19
N TYR A 20 5.27 -17.71 -5.55
CA TYR A 20 4.38 -18.83 -5.89
C TYR A 20 3.52 -18.61 -7.13
N CYS A 21 4.08 -17.89 -8.11
CA CYS A 21 3.53 -17.72 -9.44
C CYS A 21 2.10 -17.15 -9.49
N PRO A 22 1.84 -15.94 -8.94
CA PRO A 22 0.52 -15.32 -9.06
C PRO A 22 0.10 -15.20 -10.55
N PRO A 23 -1.20 -15.37 -10.86
CA PRO A 23 -1.69 -15.50 -12.24
C PRO A 23 -1.77 -14.13 -12.93
N CYS A 24 -0.63 -13.52 -13.19
CA CYS A 24 -0.54 -12.19 -13.80
C CYS A 24 0.45 -12.13 -14.96
N SER A 25 0.24 -11.16 -15.83
CA SER A 25 1.13 -10.79 -16.93
C SER A 25 1.76 -9.43 -16.68
N LEU A 26 2.91 -9.14 -17.30
CA LEU A 26 3.59 -7.85 -17.19
C LEU A 26 3.23 -6.94 -18.36
N ARG A 27 2.92 -5.68 -18.07
CA ARG A 27 2.85 -4.60 -19.05
C ARG A 27 3.70 -3.41 -18.63
N ILE A 28 4.72 -3.12 -19.44
CA ILE A 28 5.61 -1.99 -19.20
C ILE A 28 5.02 -0.73 -19.86
N ILE A 29 4.87 0.34 -19.09
CA ILE A 29 4.32 1.61 -19.56
C ILE A 29 5.47 2.47 -20.11
N LYS A 30 5.41 2.84 -21.40
CA LYS A 30 6.35 3.77 -22.04
C LYS A 30 5.85 5.21 -21.86
N ASN A 31 6.60 6.06 -21.17
CA ASN A 31 6.44 7.53 -21.16
C ASN A 31 5.03 8.05 -20.83
N GLY A 32 4.53 7.87 -19.60
CA GLY A 32 3.37 8.61 -19.09
C GLY A 32 2.14 8.65 -20.00
N SER A 33 2.01 7.68 -20.91
CA SER A 33 1.09 7.69 -22.04
C SER A 33 -0.19 6.91 -21.74
N GLN A 34 -0.55 6.84 -20.46
CA GLN A 34 -1.97 6.82 -20.15
C GLN A 34 -2.47 8.25 -20.32
N GLY A 35 -2.99 8.56 -21.51
CA GLY A 35 -3.55 9.88 -21.79
C GLY A 35 -4.58 10.26 -20.73
N LYS A 36 -4.30 11.29 -19.93
CA LYS A 36 -5.23 11.87 -18.94
C LYS A 36 -6.03 10.85 -18.09
N ALA A 37 -5.56 9.62 -17.90
CA ALA A 37 -5.96 8.88 -16.72
C ALA A 37 -5.39 9.72 -15.57
N SER A 38 -6.27 10.32 -14.78
CA SER A 38 -5.86 11.20 -13.69
C SER A 38 -4.80 10.48 -12.88
N ARG A 39 -3.73 11.19 -12.49
CA ARG A 39 -2.75 10.71 -11.50
C ARG A 39 -3.39 10.25 -10.17
N ASP A 40 -4.71 10.38 -10.04
CA ASP A 40 -5.53 10.06 -8.88
C ASP A 40 -5.80 8.54 -8.73
N SER A 41 -5.56 7.68 -9.74
CA SER A 41 -5.92 6.24 -9.66
C SER A 41 -4.99 5.26 -10.40
N PHE A 42 -3.67 5.37 -10.20
CA PHE A 42 -2.77 4.32 -10.72
C PHE A 42 -2.88 3.06 -9.84
N GLN A 43 -3.51 2.02 -10.38
CA GLN A 43 -3.45 0.67 -9.81
C GLN A 43 -2.24 -0.08 -10.40
N PRO A 44 -1.30 -0.55 -9.56
CA PRO A 44 -0.12 -1.27 -10.05
C PRO A 44 -0.50 -2.62 -10.67
N ILE A 45 -1.64 -3.19 -10.26
CA ILE A 45 -2.15 -4.46 -10.77
C ILE A 45 -3.64 -4.28 -11.03
N LEU A 46 -4.10 -4.64 -12.24
CA LEU A 46 -5.52 -4.67 -12.58
C LEU A 46 -5.78 -5.66 -13.73
N ASN A 47 -6.86 -6.41 -13.63
CA ASN A 47 -7.30 -7.38 -14.63
C ASN A 47 -6.23 -8.43 -14.97
N GLY A 48 -5.45 -8.89 -13.98
CA GLY A 48 -4.36 -9.84 -14.18
C GLY A 48 -3.15 -9.25 -14.91
N VAL A 49 -3.04 -7.92 -14.98
CA VAL A 49 -1.91 -7.22 -15.60
C VAL A 49 -1.21 -6.38 -14.54
N VAL A 50 0.09 -6.63 -14.35
CA VAL A 50 0.98 -5.79 -13.57
C VAL A 50 1.51 -4.68 -14.47
N TYR A 51 1.25 -3.44 -14.09
CA TYR A 51 1.68 -2.24 -14.77
C TYR A 51 2.96 -1.72 -14.14
N LEU A 52 4.05 -1.72 -14.90
CA LEU A 52 5.34 -1.24 -14.42
C LEU A 52 5.75 0.04 -15.16
N ASP A 53 5.82 1.15 -14.43
CA ASP A 53 6.43 2.40 -14.92
C ASP A 53 7.93 2.39 -14.60
N LEU A 54 8.76 2.36 -15.64
CA LEU A 54 10.21 2.33 -15.49
C LEU A 54 10.79 3.68 -15.04
N LYS A 55 10.01 4.76 -15.05
CA LYS A 55 10.48 6.10 -14.68
C LYS A 55 11.09 6.13 -13.27
N GLU A 56 10.38 5.57 -12.30
CA GLU A 56 10.88 5.53 -10.91
C GLU A 56 12.04 4.54 -10.74
N ALA A 57 12.10 3.47 -11.54
CA ALA A 57 13.22 2.55 -11.54
C ALA A 57 14.51 3.21 -12.02
N TYR A 58 14.45 4.06 -13.06
CA TYR A 58 15.65 4.74 -13.59
C TYR A 58 16.22 5.82 -12.68
N LEU A 59 15.44 6.33 -11.73
CA LEU A 59 15.94 7.22 -10.69
C LEU A 59 16.72 6.46 -9.60
N SER A 60 16.76 5.12 -9.68
CA SER A 60 17.38 4.25 -8.70
C SER A 60 18.87 4.12 -8.90
N ILE A 61 19.61 4.01 -7.79
CA ILE A 61 21.02 3.58 -7.84
C ILE A 61 21.14 2.14 -8.34
N ASN A 62 20.11 1.33 -8.14
CA ASN A 62 19.99 -0.03 -8.66
C ASN A 62 18.56 -0.24 -9.19
N PRO A 63 18.32 -0.02 -10.49
CA PRO A 63 16.99 -0.16 -11.07
C PRO A 63 16.43 -1.59 -11.00
N GLU A 64 17.27 -2.62 -11.12
CA GLU A 64 16.85 -4.02 -11.08
C GLU A 64 16.34 -4.41 -9.70
N GLU A 65 17.12 -4.08 -8.67
CA GLU A 65 16.76 -4.38 -7.29
C GLU A 65 15.53 -3.56 -6.84
N PHE A 66 15.44 -2.30 -7.27
CA PHE A 66 14.25 -1.48 -7.01
C PHE A 66 12.99 -2.11 -7.59
N MET A 67 13.00 -2.46 -8.88
CA MET A 67 11.84 -3.10 -9.51
C MET A 67 11.52 -4.43 -8.87
N LEU A 68 12.53 -5.27 -8.60
CA LEU A 68 12.34 -6.56 -7.96
C LEU A 68 11.63 -6.41 -6.60
N TRP A 69 12.06 -5.49 -5.75
CA TRP A 69 11.43 -5.28 -4.45
C TRP A 69 10.06 -4.60 -4.51
N SER A 70 9.82 -3.69 -5.47
CA SER A 70 8.48 -3.15 -5.71
C SER A 70 7.52 -4.25 -6.16
N LEU A 71 7.94 -5.09 -7.11
CA LEU A 71 7.16 -6.22 -7.59
C LEU A 71 6.92 -7.26 -6.50
N ARG A 72 7.91 -7.51 -5.62
CA ARG A 72 7.71 -8.38 -4.46
C ARG A 72 6.62 -7.86 -3.52
N HIS A 73 6.56 -6.56 -3.30
CA HIS A 73 5.50 -5.93 -2.51
C HIS A 73 4.13 -6.16 -3.17
N ASP A 74 3.97 -5.68 -4.41
CA ASP A 74 2.68 -5.72 -5.12
C ASP A 74 2.16 -7.14 -5.29
N LEU A 75 3.03 -8.08 -5.69
CA LEU A 75 2.65 -9.49 -5.91
C LEU A 75 2.35 -10.25 -4.61
N SER A 76 2.84 -9.79 -3.45
CA SER A 76 2.55 -10.46 -2.17
C SER A 76 1.09 -10.32 -1.75
N HIS A 77 0.40 -9.28 -2.25
CA HIS A 77 -1.03 -9.09 -2.01
C HIS A 77 -1.91 -10.19 -2.65
N ALA A 78 -1.38 -10.96 -3.61
CA ALA A 78 -2.12 -12.09 -4.20
C ALA A 78 -2.46 -13.19 -3.17
N HIS A 79 -1.68 -13.31 -2.07
CA HIS A 79 -1.84 -14.40 -1.11
C HIS A 79 -1.61 -14.04 0.36
N TYR A 80 -1.18 -12.82 0.70
CA TYR A 80 -0.90 -12.46 2.09
C TYR A 80 -1.94 -11.53 2.72
N CYS A 81 -1.98 -10.22 2.40
CA CYS A 81 -2.83 -9.28 3.16
C CYS A 81 -3.17 -8.01 2.37
N PRO A 82 -4.45 -7.64 2.19
CA PRO A 82 -5.64 -8.45 2.44
C PRO A 82 -5.79 -9.45 1.30
N TYR A 83 -6.18 -10.68 1.61
CA TYR A 83 -6.24 -11.73 0.59
C TYR A 83 -7.25 -11.40 -0.51
N ASP A 84 -8.44 -10.93 -0.16
CA ASP A 84 -9.53 -10.64 -1.11
C ASP A 84 -10.29 -9.38 -0.71
N ILE A 85 -11.07 -8.85 -1.65
CA ILE A 85 -11.88 -7.64 -1.47
C ILE A 85 -12.88 -7.74 -0.31
N ARG A 86 -13.49 -8.91 -0.07
CA ARG A 86 -14.47 -9.08 1.02
C ARG A 86 -13.77 -8.96 2.37
N THR A 87 -12.60 -9.58 2.51
CA THR A 87 -11.75 -9.49 3.68
C THR A 87 -11.25 -8.07 3.89
N ALA A 88 -10.77 -7.42 2.83
CA ALA A 88 -10.31 -6.03 2.90
C ALA A 88 -11.42 -5.08 3.37
N TYR A 89 -12.62 -5.25 2.82
CA TYR A 89 -13.80 -4.49 3.18
C TYR A 89 -14.26 -4.75 4.62
N GLU A 90 -14.26 -6.00 5.08
CA GLU A 90 -14.58 -6.32 6.48
C GLU A 90 -13.57 -5.71 7.46
N LEU A 91 -12.28 -5.66 7.09
CA LEU A 91 -11.25 -4.97 7.87
C LEU A 91 -11.50 -3.46 7.88
N GLU A 92 -11.86 -2.86 6.75
CA GLU A 92 -12.22 -1.45 6.65
C GLU A 92 -13.42 -1.11 7.55
N LYS A 93 -14.47 -1.93 7.55
CA LYS A 93 -15.63 -1.77 8.44
C LYS A 93 -15.24 -1.83 9.91
N VAL A 94 -14.34 -2.74 10.28
CA VAL A 94 -13.81 -2.79 11.65
C VAL A 94 -13.06 -1.50 11.98
N ALA A 95 -12.24 -0.99 11.06
CA ALA A 95 -11.54 0.29 11.23
C ALA A 95 -12.54 1.44 11.40
N LEU A 96 -13.55 1.53 10.53
CA LEU A 96 -14.60 2.54 10.54
C LEU A 96 -15.37 2.53 11.86
N SER A 97 -15.74 1.35 12.37
CA SER A 97 -16.41 1.23 13.67
C SER A 97 -15.56 1.76 14.84
N ALA A 98 -14.24 1.75 14.71
CA ALA A 98 -13.31 2.15 15.75
C ALA A 98 -12.99 3.65 15.74
N CYS A 99 -12.99 4.29 14.56
CA CYS A 99 -12.63 5.70 14.40
C CYS A 99 -13.81 6.62 14.03
N ASN A 100 -14.93 6.06 13.58
CA ASN A 100 -16.09 6.78 13.05
C ASN A 100 -15.74 7.82 11.96
N ASP A 101 -14.75 7.51 11.12
CA ASP A 101 -14.29 8.37 10.03
C ASP A 101 -13.75 7.51 8.87
N SER A 102 -14.42 7.57 7.72
CA SER A 102 -14.12 6.69 6.57
C SER A 102 -12.73 6.91 5.99
N GLU A 103 -12.23 8.15 5.98
CA GLU A 103 -10.90 8.47 5.46
C GLU A 103 -9.80 7.92 6.38
N ILE A 104 -10.00 8.01 7.69
CA ILE A 104 -9.08 7.40 8.67
C ILE A 104 -9.18 5.89 8.66
N ALA A 105 -10.37 5.32 8.46
CA ALA A 105 -10.57 3.89 8.33
C ALA A 105 -9.79 3.31 7.14
N PHE A 106 -9.91 3.94 5.96
CA PHE A 106 -9.19 3.50 4.77
C PHE A 106 -7.68 3.75 4.90
N LEU A 107 -7.26 4.88 5.49
CA LEU A 107 -5.84 5.12 5.78
C LEU A 107 -5.25 4.06 6.73
N ALA A 108 -6.03 3.63 7.73
CA ALA A 108 -5.64 2.55 8.64
C ALA A 108 -5.47 1.22 7.90
N LEU A 109 -6.39 0.90 6.98
CA LEU A 109 -6.30 -0.29 6.13
C LEU A 109 -5.04 -0.26 5.27
N LEU A 110 -4.80 0.84 4.56
CA LEU A 110 -3.61 1.02 3.73
C LEU A 110 -2.32 0.83 4.53
N LEU A 111 -2.18 1.55 5.66
CA LEU A 111 -1.02 1.42 6.54
C LEU A 111 -0.85 -0.01 7.05
N PHE A 112 -1.95 -0.67 7.39
CA PHE A 112 -1.95 -2.05 7.86
C PHE A 112 -1.45 -2.99 6.77
N CYS A 113 -1.98 -2.90 5.54
CA CYS A 113 -1.63 -3.76 4.43
C CYS A 113 -0.15 -3.61 4.05
N ASP A 114 0.32 -2.38 3.85
CA ASP A 114 1.71 -2.09 3.50
C ASP A 114 2.67 -2.67 4.56
N LEU A 115 2.42 -2.37 5.85
CA LEU A 115 3.28 -2.83 6.94
C LEU A 115 3.19 -4.35 7.16
N GLN A 116 2.03 -4.99 6.95
CA GLN A 116 1.94 -6.45 7.02
C GLN A 116 2.78 -7.08 5.90
N VAL A 117 2.74 -6.56 4.67
CA VAL A 117 3.54 -7.09 3.56
C VAL A 117 5.02 -6.85 3.80
N ASP A 118 5.43 -5.60 3.99
CA ASP A 118 6.84 -5.26 4.06
C ASP A 118 7.47 -5.73 5.37
N CYS A 119 6.86 -5.44 6.52
CA CYS A 119 7.49 -5.63 7.82
C CYS A 119 7.25 -7.01 8.44
N VAL A 120 6.31 -7.79 7.91
CA VAL A 120 6.02 -9.16 8.39
C VAL A 120 6.33 -10.17 7.30
N TYR A 121 5.61 -10.17 6.19
CA TYR A 121 5.73 -11.22 5.18
C TYR A 121 7.09 -11.21 4.47
N LEU A 122 7.44 -10.11 3.80
CA LEU A 122 8.68 -10.00 3.05
C LEU A 122 9.90 -10.06 3.97
N ARG A 123 9.81 -9.41 5.14
CA ARG A 123 10.86 -9.49 6.16
C ARG A 123 11.17 -10.92 6.58
N ASN A 124 10.15 -11.72 6.86
CA ASN A 124 10.32 -13.10 7.30
C ASN A 124 10.73 -14.05 6.15
N ARG A 125 10.44 -13.68 4.90
CA ARG A 125 10.81 -14.47 3.72
C ARG A 125 12.23 -14.22 3.27
N PHE A 126 12.67 -12.96 3.24
CA PHE A 126 13.93 -12.54 2.61
C PHE A 126 14.98 -12.06 3.60
N HIS A 127 14.62 -11.85 4.88
CA HIS A 127 15.52 -11.41 5.95
C HIS A 127 16.39 -10.19 5.60
N SER A 128 15.87 -9.33 4.73
CA SER A 128 16.56 -8.16 4.19
C SER A 128 15.60 -6.98 4.20
N THR A 129 16.14 -5.77 4.29
CA THR A 129 15.33 -4.57 4.15
C THR A 129 14.85 -4.44 2.71
N PRO A 130 13.54 -4.18 2.48
CA PRO A 130 13.03 -3.97 1.13
C PRO A 130 13.72 -2.79 0.46
N PHE A 131 14.45 -3.06 -0.63
CA PHE A 131 15.25 -2.04 -1.31
C PHE A 131 14.40 -0.87 -1.83
N HIS A 132 13.13 -1.12 -2.18
CA HIS A 132 12.22 -0.06 -2.61
C HIS A 132 11.96 0.97 -1.48
N LEU A 133 11.98 0.56 -0.21
CA LEU A 133 11.86 1.47 0.95
C LEU A 133 13.14 2.27 1.16
N GLU A 134 14.31 1.61 1.10
CA GLU A 134 15.60 2.29 1.21
C GLU A 134 15.70 3.39 0.16
N GLU A 135 15.38 3.04 -1.09
CA GLU A 135 15.49 3.94 -2.22
C GLU A 135 14.46 5.08 -2.15
N ARG A 136 13.21 4.80 -1.76
CA ARG A 136 12.16 5.80 -1.55
C ARG A 136 12.62 6.87 -0.56
N PHE A 137 13.11 6.46 0.60
CA PHE A 137 13.54 7.39 1.64
C PHE A 137 14.95 7.95 1.39
N ARG A 138 15.79 7.32 0.56
CA ARG A 138 17.06 7.92 0.12
C ARG A 138 16.83 9.16 -0.75
N ARG A 139 15.88 9.07 -1.69
CA ARG A 139 15.57 10.13 -2.66
C ARG A 139 14.85 11.31 -2.03
N ASN A 140 13.85 11.04 -1.20
CA ASN A 140 12.96 12.07 -0.68
C ASN A 140 12.77 11.94 0.83
N ALA A 141 12.94 13.07 1.53
CA ALA A 141 12.58 13.14 2.95
C ALA A 141 11.05 13.02 3.12
N PRO A 142 10.56 12.21 4.07
CA PRO A 142 9.13 11.97 4.25
C PRO A 142 8.39 13.24 4.70
N ARG A 143 7.17 13.44 4.20
CA ARG A 143 6.35 14.63 4.47
C ARG A 143 4.92 14.30 4.90
N GLY A 144 4.34 15.15 5.74
CA GLY A 144 2.96 14.98 6.20
C GLY A 144 2.74 13.60 6.85
N ILE A 145 1.70 12.90 6.41
CA ILE A 145 1.31 11.57 6.90
C ILE A 145 2.41 10.52 6.63
N GLU A 146 3.16 10.66 5.54
CA GLU A 146 4.24 9.71 5.19
C GLU A 146 5.31 9.62 6.29
N ARG A 147 5.49 10.69 7.10
CA ARG A 147 6.40 10.64 8.26
C ARG A 147 5.99 9.59 9.28
N LEU A 148 4.70 9.30 9.43
CA LEU A 148 4.20 8.26 10.33
C LEU A 148 4.53 6.86 9.77
N PHE A 149 4.30 6.64 8.47
CA PHE A 149 4.66 5.41 7.77
C PHE A 149 6.16 5.16 7.87
N TYR A 150 6.96 6.15 7.45
CA TYR A 150 8.43 6.13 7.54
C TYR A 150 8.94 5.81 8.95
N ALA A 151 8.42 6.52 9.96
CA ALA A 151 8.88 6.33 11.33
C ALA A 151 8.54 4.92 11.84
N THR A 152 7.41 4.37 11.40
CA THR A 152 7.03 2.98 11.69
C THR A 152 7.96 2.00 10.99
N TYR A 153 8.25 2.18 9.69
CA TYR A 153 9.23 1.37 8.95
C TYR A 153 10.59 1.35 9.62
N ARG A 154 11.08 2.49 10.12
CA ARG A 154 12.35 2.64 10.83
C ARG A 154 12.47 1.80 12.11
N ILE A 155 11.36 1.42 12.75
CA ILE A 155 11.39 0.46 13.87
C ILE A 155 11.79 -0.93 13.38
N PHE A 156 11.31 -1.34 12.20
CA PHE A 156 11.61 -2.64 11.61
C PHE A 156 12.96 -2.67 10.88
N TYR A 157 13.34 -1.52 10.30
CA TYR A 157 14.50 -1.34 9.42
C TYR A 157 15.34 -0.13 9.87
N PRO A 158 16.19 -0.28 10.91
CA PRO A 158 17.04 0.79 11.45
C PRO A 158 18.14 1.29 10.50
N GLU A 159 18.34 0.67 9.35
CA GLU A 159 19.31 1.06 8.31
C GLU A 159 18.77 2.10 7.33
N ILE A 160 17.44 2.21 7.16
CA ILE A 160 16.81 3.20 6.27
C ILE A 160 17.25 4.61 6.68
N ARG A 161 17.61 5.50 5.75
CA ARG A 161 18.12 6.84 6.10
C ARG A 161 17.32 7.57 7.17
N ASN A 162 18.01 8.13 8.18
CA ASN A 162 17.39 8.80 9.31
C ASN A 162 16.94 10.24 8.98
N TYR A 163 15.68 10.54 9.25
CA TYR A 163 15.04 11.85 9.13
C TYR A 163 14.35 12.24 10.43
N ASN A 164 14.26 13.54 10.69
CA ASN A 164 13.55 14.06 11.85
C ASN A 164 12.04 13.78 11.76
N VAL A 165 11.48 13.22 12.82
CA VAL A 165 10.05 12.90 12.95
C VAL A 165 9.46 13.80 14.05
N PRO A 166 8.26 14.39 13.87
CA PRO A 166 7.61 15.16 14.92
C PRO A 166 7.47 14.36 16.23
N LYS A 167 7.82 14.98 17.37
CA LYS A 167 7.73 14.34 18.70
C LYS A 167 6.33 13.78 18.99
N GLU A 168 5.29 14.43 18.47
CA GLU A 168 3.91 13.99 18.61
C GLU A 168 3.65 12.59 18.00
N PHE A 169 4.51 12.11 17.09
CA PHE A 169 4.40 10.78 16.48
C PHE A 169 5.15 9.70 17.26
N GLU A 170 6.16 10.04 18.08
CA GLU A 170 7.09 9.06 18.68
C GLU A 170 6.35 7.95 19.46
N ALA A 171 5.42 8.32 20.34
CA ALA A 171 4.65 7.34 21.12
C ALA A 171 3.72 6.49 20.24
N TYR A 172 3.13 7.09 19.20
CA TYR A 172 2.21 6.39 18.29
C TYR A 172 2.94 5.42 17.37
N VAL A 173 4.14 5.77 16.93
CA VAL A 173 4.99 4.94 16.08
C VAL A 173 5.34 3.63 16.78
N GLY A 174 5.71 3.67 18.06
CA GLY A 174 5.93 2.45 18.85
C GLY A 174 4.68 1.58 18.99
N LEU A 175 3.51 2.20 19.22
CA LEU A 175 2.24 1.49 19.33
C LEU A 175 1.79 0.87 18.00
N LEU A 176 2.01 1.56 16.88
CA LEU A 176 1.73 1.05 15.53
C LEU A 176 2.62 -0.15 15.20
N ALA A 177 3.93 -0.04 15.43
CA ALA A 177 4.85 -1.15 15.23
C ALA A 177 4.48 -2.36 16.11
N GLY A 178 4.14 -2.13 17.38
CA GLY A 178 3.66 -3.17 18.28
C GLY A 178 2.37 -3.85 17.79
N ALA A 179 1.41 -3.08 17.28
CA ALA A 179 0.18 -3.64 16.69
C ALA A 179 0.46 -4.52 15.47
N ILE A 180 1.40 -4.11 14.60
CA ILE A 180 1.79 -4.88 13.42
C ILE A 180 2.48 -6.20 13.80
N GLN A 181 3.39 -6.17 14.78
CA GLN A 181 4.15 -7.35 15.25
C GLN A 181 3.33 -8.29 16.13
N SER A 182 2.25 -7.80 16.73
CA SER A 182 1.38 -8.57 17.61
C SER A 182 0.92 -9.88 16.95
N PRO A 183 0.81 -11.01 17.69
CA PRO A 183 0.23 -12.25 17.19
C PRO A 183 -1.30 -12.20 17.07
N GLN A 184 -1.93 -11.06 17.38
CA GLN A 184 -3.38 -10.89 17.33
C GLN A 184 -3.96 -11.06 15.92
N PRO A 185 -5.25 -11.42 15.82
CA PRO A 185 -5.97 -11.43 14.54
C PRO A 185 -5.95 -10.07 13.84
N TRP A 186 -6.00 -10.06 12.50
CA TRP A 186 -6.01 -8.83 11.70
C TRP A 186 -7.11 -7.83 12.10
N ARG A 187 -8.30 -8.33 12.47
CA ARG A 187 -9.41 -7.48 12.96
C ARG A 187 -9.01 -6.65 14.19
N ASP A 188 -8.23 -7.22 15.10
CA ASP A 188 -7.80 -6.51 16.31
C ASP A 188 -6.63 -5.56 16.03
N LYS A 189 -5.72 -5.97 15.13
CA LYS A 189 -4.63 -5.11 14.66
C LYS A 189 -5.19 -3.85 13.99
N ILE A 190 -6.10 -4.00 13.02
CA ILE A 190 -6.63 -2.84 12.29
C ILE A 190 -7.50 -1.95 13.19
N ARG A 191 -8.27 -2.52 14.12
CA ARG A 191 -9.00 -1.73 15.14
C ARG A 191 -8.06 -0.87 15.96
N SER A 192 -6.92 -1.43 16.38
CA SER A 192 -5.90 -0.73 17.15
C SER A 192 -5.28 0.40 16.33
N ILE A 193 -4.88 0.13 15.08
CA ILE A 193 -4.32 1.12 14.16
C ILE A 193 -5.32 2.27 13.93
N ALA A 194 -6.58 1.97 13.59
CA ALA A 194 -7.61 2.97 13.37
C ALA A 194 -7.84 3.86 14.60
N THR A 195 -7.86 3.26 15.79
CA THR A 195 -7.97 3.98 17.07
C THR A 195 -6.78 4.93 17.29
N LEU A 196 -5.56 4.48 16.97
CA LEU A 196 -4.35 5.29 17.09
C LEU A 196 -4.36 6.48 16.11
N LEU A 197 -4.72 6.24 14.85
CA LEU A 197 -4.82 7.29 13.84
C LEU A 197 -5.91 8.31 14.17
N ALA A 198 -7.07 7.88 14.69
CA ALA A 198 -8.13 8.78 15.14
C ALA A 198 -7.68 9.71 16.27
N LYS A 199 -7.00 9.14 17.29
CA LYS A 199 -6.40 9.93 18.38
C LYS A 199 -5.35 10.91 17.86
N LEU A 200 -4.52 10.47 16.92
CA LEU A 200 -3.47 11.30 16.35
C LEU A 200 -4.04 12.45 15.50
N ARG A 201 -5.10 12.21 14.73
CA ARG A 201 -5.84 13.27 14.02
C ARG A 201 -6.41 14.31 14.98
N GLY A 202 -6.93 13.89 16.14
CA GLY A 202 -7.40 14.81 17.18
C GLY A 202 -6.29 15.72 17.73
N ARG A 203 -5.03 15.25 17.76
CA ARG A 203 -3.87 16.02 18.24
C ARG A 203 -3.20 16.85 17.15
N SER A 204 -3.19 16.36 15.92
CA SER A 204 -2.50 16.95 14.77
C SER A 204 -3.45 17.12 13.58
N PRO A 205 -4.52 17.93 13.71
CA PRO A 205 -5.60 18.00 12.72
C PRO A 205 -5.16 18.52 11.36
N SER A 206 -4.12 19.36 11.29
CA SER A 206 -3.57 19.86 10.03
C SER A 206 -2.91 18.74 9.20
N THR A 207 -2.17 17.84 9.85
CA THR A 207 -1.50 16.69 9.23
C THR A 207 -2.48 15.67 8.69
N PHE A 208 -3.64 15.53 9.33
CA PHE A 208 -4.73 14.63 8.92
C PHE A 208 -5.91 15.38 8.31
N SER A 209 -5.69 16.60 7.80
CA SER A 209 -6.73 17.33 7.07
C SER A 209 -7.10 16.59 5.79
N PRO A 210 -8.33 16.74 5.27
CA PRO A 210 -8.73 16.10 4.00
C PRO A 210 -7.77 16.40 2.85
N SER A 211 -7.24 17.63 2.80
CA SER A 211 -6.23 18.03 1.80
C SER A 211 -4.90 17.30 1.96
N ALA A 212 -4.47 17.04 3.21
CA ALA A 212 -3.23 16.35 3.49
C ALA A 212 -3.34 14.85 3.17
N ILE A 213 -4.47 14.23 3.52
CA ILE A 213 -4.81 12.85 3.17
C ILE A 213 -4.84 12.67 1.65
N ARG A 214 -5.54 13.55 0.91
CA ARG A 214 -5.55 13.51 -0.57
C ARG A 214 -4.15 13.65 -1.15
N ARG A 215 -3.33 14.59 -0.65
CA ARG A 215 -1.93 14.75 -1.11
C ARG A 215 -1.09 13.52 -0.85
N PHE A 216 -1.30 12.85 0.30
CA PHE A 216 -0.62 11.61 0.62
C PHE A 216 -0.97 10.52 -0.40
N TYR A 217 -2.25 10.29 -0.67
CA TYR A 217 -2.69 9.31 -1.67
C TYR A 217 -2.11 9.58 -3.07
N LEU A 218 -2.15 10.84 -3.53
CA LEU A 218 -1.52 11.23 -4.79
C LEU A 218 -0.01 10.96 -4.81
N GLY A 219 0.66 11.11 -3.67
CA GLY A 219 2.10 10.88 -3.54
C GLY A 219 2.50 9.42 -3.63
N ILE A 220 1.58 8.49 -3.34
CA ILE A 220 1.82 7.03 -3.40
C ILE A 220 1.21 6.37 -4.64
N GLY A 221 0.69 7.16 -5.59
CA GLY A 221 0.12 6.65 -6.84
C GLY A 221 -1.41 6.44 -6.81
N GLY A 222 -2.08 6.75 -5.70
CA GLY A 222 -3.54 6.69 -5.60
C GLY A 222 -4.03 6.15 -4.25
N ARG A 223 -5.34 5.87 -4.19
CA ARG A 223 -6.00 5.16 -3.08
C ARG A 223 -6.13 3.68 -3.46
N THR A 224 -5.05 2.92 -3.36
CA THR A 224 -5.08 1.53 -3.83
C THR A 224 -4.55 0.60 -2.75
N VAL A 225 -5.34 -0.43 -2.46
CA VAL A 225 -4.91 -1.62 -1.73
C VAL A 225 -5.10 -2.76 -2.69
N THR A 226 -4.02 -3.41 -3.07
CA THR A 226 -4.09 -4.55 -4.00
C THR A 226 -4.78 -5.72 -3.31
N VAL A 227 -5.71 -6.36 -4.02
CA VAL A 227 -6.45 -7.54 -3.59
C VAL A 227 -6.31 -8.65 -4.63
N ARG A 228 -6.62 -9.90 -4.26
CA ARG A 228 -6.55 -11.03 -5.19
C ARG A 228 -7.37 -10.82 -6.46
N GLU A 229 -8.51 -10.15 -6.38
CA GLU A 229 -9.36 -9.88 -7.55
C GLU A 229 -8.62 -9.10 -8.64
N ASP A 230 -7.66 -8.24 -8.28
CA ASP A 230 -6.87 -7.45 -9.23
C ASP A 230 -6.01 -8.34 -10.15
N PHE A 231 -5.69 -9.55 -9.71
CA PHE A 231 -4.93 -10.54 -10.47
C PHE A 231 -5.81 -11.33 -11.46
N GLU A 232 -7.13 -11.11 -11.48
CA GLU A 232 -8.04 -11.84 -12.35
C GLU A 232 -8.58 -10.98 -13.50
N PRO A 233 -8.85 -11.52 -14.71
CA PRO A 233 -9.26 -10.74 -15.90
C PRO A 233 -10.54 -9.89 -15.76
N ASN A 234 -11.31 -10.05 -14.68
CA ASN A 234 -12.59 -9.37 -14.42
C ASN A 234 -12.62 -8.68 -13.04
N ALA A 235 -11.48 -8.12 -12.61
CA ALA A 235 -11.30 -7.53 -11.28
C ALA A 235 -12.42 -6.56 -10.90
N ILE A 236 -12.71 -5.58 -11.76
CA ILE A 236 -13.76 -4.56 -11.52
C ILE A 236 -15.13 -5.19 -11.30
N LYS A 237 -15.47 -6.23 -12.07
CA LYS A 237 -16.76 -6.93 -11.93
C LYS A 237 -16.85 -7.62 -10.58
N ARG A 238 -15.80 -8.35 -10.18
CA ARG A 238 -15.76 -9.06 -8.89
C ARG A 238 -15.81 -8.12 -7.69
N ILE A 239 -15.11 -6.98 -7.77
CA ILE A 239 -15.18 -5.94 -6.74
C ILE A 239 -16.59 -5.35 -6.69
N SER A 240 -17.22 -5.12 -7.84
CA SER A 240 -18.60 -4.62 -7.93
C SER A 240 -19.64 -5.58 -7.35
N GLU A 241 -19.41 -6.90 -7.41
CA GLU A 241 -20.29 -7.89 -6.77
C GLU A 241 -20.34 -7.74 -5.23
N VAL A 242 -19.29 -7.16 -4.61
CA VAL A 242 -19.34 -6.81 -3.19
C VAL A 242 -20.19 -5.56 -2.96
N LEU A 243 -20.04 -4.55 -3.83
CA LEU A 243 -20.84 -3.32 -3.78
C LEU A 243 -22.34 -3.61 -3.89
N GLU A 244 -22.75 -4.52 -4.78
CA GLU A 244 -24.15 -4.93 -4.96
C GLU A 244 -24.77 -5.53 -3.69
N GLY A 245 -23.95 -6.08 -2.79
CA GLY A 245 -24.39 -6.63 -1.51
C GLY A 245 -24.52 -5.60 -0.38
N ILE A 246 -24.18 -4.34 -0.60
CA ILE A 246 -24.23 -3.28 0.43
C ILE A 246 -25.60 -2.60 0.42
N GLU A 247 -26.33 -2.73 1.54
CA GLU A 247 -27.69 -2.18 1.67
C GLU A 247 -27.70 -0.67 1.94
N SER A 248 -26.75 -0.16 2.74
CA SER A 248 -26.68 1.28 3.06
C SER A 248 -26.12 2.07 1.89
N ARG A 249 -26.83 3.13 1.48
CA ARG A 249 -26.38 4.04 0.41
C ARG A 249 -25.08 4.76 0.78
N GLU A 250 -24.95 5.17 2.04
CA GLU A 250 -23.78 5.86 2.56
C GLU A 250 -22.56 4.94 2.53
N GLU A 251 -22.74 3.69 2.97
CA GLU A 251 -21.71 2.65 2.96
C GLU A 251 -21.32 2.28 1.53
N ALA A 252 -22.29 2.08 0.63
CA ALA A 252 -22.06 1.79 -0.78
C ALA A 252 -21.29 2.92 -1.48
N LYS A 253 -21.60 4.18 -1.15
CA LYS A 253 -20.88 5.34 -1.66
C LYS A 253 -19.43 5.35 -1.17
N ALA A 254 -19.18 5.07 0.11
CA ALA A 254 -17.83 5.00 0.66
C ALA A 254 -17.02 3.87 -0.01
N PHE A 255 -17.62 2.68 -0.16
CA PHE A 255 -17.00 1.56 -0.86
C PHE A 255 -16.61 1.94 -2.29
N TYR A 256 -17.53 2.53 -3.05
CA TYR A 256 -17.26 2.96 -4.42
C TYR A 256 -16.08 3.95 -4.49
N GLU A 257 -16.05 4.94 -3.60
CA GLU A 257 -14.97 5.95 -3.55
C GLU A 257 -13.61 5.39 -3.11
N HIS A 258 -13.58 4.24 -2.43
CA HIS A 258 -12.35 3.62 -1.93
C HIS A 258 -11.82 2.52 -2.86
N TRP A 259 -12.71 1.79 -3.55
CA TRP A 259 -12.35 0.57 -4.26
C TRP A 259 -12.58 0.60 -5.77
N LEU A 260 -13.41 1.51 -6.29
CA LEU A 260 -13.84 1.51 -7.70
C LEU A 260 -13.58 2.81 -8.46
N LYS A 261 -13.14 3.88 -7.78
CA LYS A 261 -12.96 5.22 -8.36
C LYS A 261 -11.50 5.65 -8.37
#